data_AF-A0A7R9RVT0-F1
#
_entry.id   AF-A0A7R9RVT0-F1
#
_cell.length_a   1.000
_cell.length_b   1.000
_cell.length_c   1.000
_cell.angle_alpha   90.00
_cell.angle_beta   90.00
_cell.angle_gamma   90.00
#
_symmetry.space_group_name_H-M   'P 1'
#
loop_
_entity.id
_entity.type
_entity.pdbx_description
1 polymer ?
#
loop_
_entity_poly.entity_id
_entity_poly.type
_entity_poly.pdbx_seq_one_letter_code
_entity_poly.pdbx_strand_id
1 'polypeptide(L)'
;EPSMRSQVYNKLCTVMNLTDEEDAKAALHTLIEDLVGRDNTRKFGHYFIQEWSDTFKEWCLAFRKKASINSNMYVEAFHKTLKYHFMNARTKVRVDMSVSSHIKKHKSKTYCFSCLSTLLEYAAHIEDRHRIKALKKPISHRQRLIIDRHKRSIMFPPNIEVLSPLEWEIKSTNGAQKYHVKKLESHCNVPPCQLLCDTCHVCVHMFTCTCTDWARYGTICKHIHGICMQNTEVSN
;
A
#
# COMPACT_ATOMS: atom_id res chain seq x y z
N GLU A 1 26.30 -10.12 8.42
CA GLU A 1 25.98 -8.71 8.67
C GLU A 1 25.23 -8.11 7.48
N PRO A 2 24.02 -7.54 7.66
CA PRO A 2 23.33 -6.81 6.59
C PRO A 2 24.14 -5.57 6.18
N SER A 3 24.21 -5.28 4.88
CA SER A 3 24.89 -4.07 4.40
C SER A 3 24.31 -2.79 5.04
N MET A 4 25.11 -1.73 5.16
CA MET A 4 24.64 -0.46 5.75
C MET A 4 23.39 0.08 5.03
N ARG A 5 23.36 -0.06 3.70
CA ARG A 5 22.20 0.29 2.88
C ARG A 5 20.95 -0.50 3.25
N SER A 6 21.08 -1.80 3.50
CA SER A 6 19.98 -2.66 3.94
C SER A 6 19.46 -2.24 5.31
N GLN A 7 20.35 -1.87 6.24
CA GLN A 7 19.96 -1.41 7.57
C GLN A 7 19.18 -0.09 7.51
N VAL A 8 19.68 0.89 6.75
CA VAL A 8 18.98 2.18 6.54
C VAL A 8 17.62 1.95 5.88
N TYR A 9 17.58 1.12 4.83
CA TYR A 9 16.34 0.78 4.14
C TYR A 9 15.31 0.14 5.09
N ASN A 10 15.74 -0.78 5.94
CA ASN A 10 14.85 -1.44 6.90
C ASN A 10 14.31 -0.45 7.94
N LYS A 11 15.15 0.44 8.48
CA LYS A 11 14.70 1.49 9.41
C LYS A 11 13.68 2.43 8.75
N LEU A 12 13.95 2.86 7.51
CA LEU A 12 13.03 3.68 6.74
C LEU A 12 11.69 2.95 6.51
N CYS A 13 11.74 1.67 6.15
CA CYS A 13 10.54 0.84 6.00
C CYS A 13 9.76 0.73 7.31
N THR A 14 10.43 0.64 8.46
CA THR A 14 9.76 0.66 9.76
C THR A 14 9.02 1.97 9.95
N VAL A 15 9.69 3.12 9.80
CA VAL A 15 9.07 4.46 9.95
C VAL A 15 7.90 4.65 8.99
N MET A 16 8.07 4.28 7.72
CA MET A 16 7.02 4.37 6.70
C MET A 16 5.75 3.60 7.07
N ASN A 17 5.87 2.52 7.83
CA ASN A 17 4.80 1.57 8.08
C ASN A 17 4.16 1.64 9.45
N LEU A 18 4.61 2.59 10.28
CA LEU A 18 3.93 2.91 11.54
C LEU A 18 2.53 3.45 11.25
N THR A 19 1.58 3.06 12.10
CA THR A 19 0.16 3.44 11.98
C THR A 19 -0.26 4.48 13.01
N ASP A 20 0.52 4.62 14.09
CA ASP A 20 0.37 5.68 15.08
C ASP A 20 1.22 6.90 14.70
N GLU A 21 0.67 8.09 14.90
CA GLU A 21 1.28 9.35 14.44
C GLU A 21 2.41 9.83 15.34
N GLU A 22 2.31 9.62 16.66
CA GLU A 22 3.34 10.04 17.61
C GLU A 22 4.52 9.09 17.56
N ASP A 23 4.25 7.78 17.50
CA ASP A 23 5.29 6.77 17.27
C ASP A 23 6.04 7.04 15.95
N ALA A 24 5.30 7.40 14.89
CA ALA A 24 5.90 7.70 13.59
C ALA A 24 6.81 8.94 13.63
N LYS A 25 6.39 10.03 14.29
CA LYS A 25 7.21 11.23 14.45
C LYS A 25 8.47 10.94 15.27
N ALA A 26 8.33 10.23 16.40
CA ALA A 26 9.45 9.85 17.24
C ALA A 26 10.46 8.99 16.46
N ALA A 27 9.97 7.97 15.74
CA ALA A 27 10.83 7.10 14.94
C ALA A 27 11.50 7.84 13.76
N LEU A 28 10.84 8.83 13.16
CA LEU A 28 11.46 9.69 12.14
C LEU A 28 12.60 10.52 12.73
N HIS A 29 12.40 11.12 13.91
CA HIS A 29 13.42 11.90 14.59
C HIS A 29 14.66 11.04 14.86
N THR A 30 14.46 9.88 15.49
CA THR A 30 15.55 8.92 15.77
C THR A 30 16.25 8.48 14.48
N LEU A 31 15.52 8.23 13.39
CA LEU A 31 16.11 7.88 12.09
C LEU A 31 17.01 9.01 11.57
N ILE A 32 16.56 10.25 11.64
CA ILE A 32 17.33 11.42 11.17
C ILE A 32 18.61 11.58 11.99
N GLU A 33 18.52 11.51 13.32
CA GLU A 33 19.68 11.57 14.22
C GLU A 33 20.68 10.45 13.90
N ASP A 34 20.20 9.22 13.71
CA ASP A 34 21.02 8.08 13.32
C ASP A 34 21.74 8.30 11.97
N LEU A 35 21.04 8.90 10.99
CA LEU A 35 21.58 9.11 9.65
C LEU A 35 22.64 10.20 9.64
N VAL A 36 22.42 11.32 10.35
CA VAL A 36 23.36 12.46 10.41
C VAL A 36 24.54 12.18 11.33
N GLY A 37 24.31 11.42 12.42
CA GLY A 37 25.31 11.11 13.43
C GLY A 37 26.44 10.19 12.95
N ARG A 38 26.21 9.36 11.91
CA ARG A 38 27.23 8.43 11.39
C ARG A 38 27.90 8.97 10.14
N ASP A 39 29.23 8.95 10.13
CA ASP A 39 30.04 9.48 9.02
C ASP A 39 29.68 8.88 7.65
N ASN A 40 29.39 7.58 7.62
CA ASN A 40 29.07 6.85 6.41
C ASN A 40 27.64 7.06 5.88
N THR A 41 26.72 7.59 6.68
CA THR A 41 25.34 7.89 6.27
C THR A 41 25.03 9.39 6.24
N ARG A 42 25.88 10.25 6.82
CA ARG A 42 25.62 11.69 6.98
C ARG A 42 25.23 12.42 5.70
N LYS A 43 25.93 12.15 4.59
CA LYS A 43 25.58 12.73 3.28
C LYS A 43 24.15 12.35 2.85
N PHE A 44 23.77 11.09 3.05
CA PHE A 44 22.42 10.64 2.78
C PHE A 44 21.41 11.23 3.79
N GLY A 45 21.78 11.38 5.06
CA GLY A 45 20.95 12.04 6.07
C GLY A 45 20.56 13.46 5.69
N HIS A 46 21.52 14.28 5.26
CA HIS A 46 21.23 15.65 4.78
C HIS A 46 20.34 15.67 3.54
N TYR A 47 20.62 14.80 2.56
CA TYR A 47 19.75 14.64 1.39
C TYR A 47 18.32 14.23 1.80
N PHE A 48 18.19 13.30 2.74
CA PHE A 48 16.90 12.81 3.21
C PHE A 48 16.08 13.89 3.90
N ILE A 49 16.71 14.71 4.75
CA ILE A 49 16.05 15.87 5.37
C ILE A 49 15.56 16.82 4.26
N GLN A 50 16.45 17.24 3.38
CA GLN A 50 16.13 18.23 2.35
C GLN A 50 14.97 17.80 1.43
N GLU A 51 14.93 16.52 1.03
CA GLU A 51 14.02 16.05 -0.01
C GLU A 51 12.77 15.33 0.54
N TRP A 52 12.84 14.75 1.75
CA TRP A 52 11.82 13.79 2.22
C TRP A 52 11.24 14.09 3.61
N SER A 53 11.89 14.88 4.47
CA SER A 53 11.34 15.10 5.83
C SER A 53 10.08 15.95 5.81
N ASP A 54 10.03 16.97 4.95
CA ASP A 54 8.91 17.91 4.91
C ASP A 54 7.64 17.27 4.34
N THR A 55 7.82 16.27 3.46
CA THR A 55 6.74 15.48 2.87
C THR A 55 6.38 14.25 3.70
N PHE A 56 6.83 14.15 4.96
CA PHE A 56 6.65 12.97 5.81
C PHE A 56 5.20 12.45 5.85
N LYS A 57 4.24 13.36 5.95
CA LYS A 57 2.81 13.04 6.00
C LYS A 57 2.30 12.41 4.69
N GLU A 58 2.98 12.64 3.57
CA GLU A 58 2.58 12.14 2.26
C GLU A 58 3.00 10.69 2.02
N TRP A 59 4.03 10.20 2.72
CA TRP A 59 4.57 8.86 2.52
C TRP A 59 4.38 7.92 3.70
N CYS A 60 4.25 8.41 4.94
CA CYS A 60 4.06 7.57 6.12
C CYS A 60 2.59 7.10 6.28
N LEU A 61 2.39 5.81 6.59
CA LEU A 61 1.05 5.22 6.74
C LEU A 61 0.22 5.86 7.86
N ALA A 62 0.85 6.34 8.94
CA ALA A 62 0.18 6.98 10.07
C ALA A 62 -0.67 8.20 9.65
N PHE A 63 -0.24 8.93 8.61
CA PHE A 63 -0.93 10.14 8.11
C PHE A 63 -1.78 9.88 6.87
N ARG A 64 -1.62 8.71 6.23
CA ARG A 64 -2.35 8.32 5.00
C ARG A 64 -3.58 7.47 5.27
N LYS A 65 -4.08 7.47 6.50
CA LYS A 65 -5.30 6.75 6.90
C LYS A 65 -6.42 7.12 5.92
N LYS A 66 -7.02 6.11 5.26
CA LYS A 66 -8.08 6.20 4.23
C LYS A 66 -7.66 6.54 2.79
N ALA A 67 -6.39 6.83 2.49
CA ALA A 67 -5.97 7.02 1.09
C ALA A 67 -6.06 5.71 0.30
N SER A 68 -5.71 4.57 0.93
CA SER A 68 -5.78 3.21 0.37
C SER A 68 -5.18 3.04 -1.05
N ILE A 69 -4.28 3.94 -1.44
CA ILE A 69 -3.65 4.00 -2.76
C ILE A 69 -2.19 3.55 -2.62
N ASN A 70 -1.88 2.40 -3.22
CA ASN A 70 -0.51 1.99 -3.45
C ASN A 70 0.00 2.68 -4.72
N SER A 71 0.64 3.85 -4.58
CA SER A 71 1.20 4.63 -5.69
C SER A 71 2.19 3.81 -6.53
N ASN A 72 2.88 2.84 -5.92
CA ASN A 72 3.80 1.94 -6.62
C ASN A 72 3.09 1.15 -7.74
N MET A 73 1.81 0.79 -7.58
CA MET A 73 1.07 0.09 -8.64
C MET A 73 0.90 0.97 -9.89
N TYR A 74 0.63 2.25 -9.70
CA TYR A 74 0.44 3.20 -10.80
C TYR A 74 1.78 3.55 -11.47
N VAL A 75 2.81 3.78 -10.66
CA VAL A 75 4.19 4.02 -11.14
C VAL A 75 4.71 2.82 -11.91
N GLU A 76 4.53 1.59 -11.42
CA GLU A 76 4.95 0.38 -12.11
C GLU A 76 4.15 0.12 -13.40
N ALA A 77 2.85 0.42 -13.40
CA ALA A 77 2.04 0.34 -14.61
C ALA A 77 2.55 1.32 -15.67
N PHE A 78 2.81 2.57 -15.28
CA PHE A 78 3.39 3.59 -16.14
C PHE A 78 4.78 3.19 -16.66
N HIS A 79 5.67 2.70 -15.78
CA HIS A 79 6.98 2.20 -16.16
C HIS A 79 6.89 1.06 -17.18
N LYS A 80 6.04 0.05 -16.95
CA LYS A 80 5.85 -1.07 -17.88
C LYS A 80 5.41 -0.60 -19.27
N THR A 81 4.51 0.37 -19.33
CA THR A 81 4.09 1.01 -20.58
C THR A 81 5.30 1.64 -21.28
N LEU A 82 6.07 2.47 -20.58
CA LEU A 82 7.26 3.09 -21.16
C LEU A 82 8.26 2.05 -21.68
N LYS A 83 8.49 0.96 -20.93
CA LYS A 83 9.41 -0.11 -21.37
C LYS A 83 8.91 -0.83 -22.63
N TYR A 84 7.61 -1.08 -22.73
CA TYR A 84 7.04 -1.78 -23.87
C TYR A 84 7.20 -0.95 -25.15
N HIS A 85 6.77 0.32 -25.12
CA HIS A 85 6.75 1.17 -26.32
C HIS A 85 8.13 1.75 -26.69
N PHE A 86 8.92 2.20 -25.71
CA PHE A 86 10.20 2.88 -26.00
C PHE A 86 11.41 1.94 -26.02
N MET A 87 11.29 0.72 -25.53
CA MET A 87 12.44 -0.17 -25.33
C MET A 87 12.27 -1.58 -25.88
N ASN A 88 11.27 -1.85 -26.73
CA ASN A 88 10.99 -3.18 -27.25
C ASN A 88 10.95 -4.24 -26.11
N ALA A 89 10.30 -3.89 -25.00
CA ALA A 89 10.18 -4.72 -23.80
C ALA A 89 11.50 -5.10 -23.09
N ARG A 90 12.62 -4.37 -23.29
CA ARG A 90 13.85 -4.61 -22.51
C ARG A 90 13.63 -4.31 -21.03
N THR A 91 13.73 -5.35 -20.19
CA THR A 91 13.30 -5.30 -18.78
C THR A 91 14.33 -4.72 -17.82
N LYS A 92 15.63 -4.74 -18.18
CA LYS A 92 16.76 -4.45 -17.27
C LYS A 92 17.29 -3.00 -17.28
N VAL A 93 16.72 -2.11 -18.09
CA VAL A 93 17.17 -0.70 -18.16
C VAL A 93 16.32 0.17 -17.23
N ARG A 94 16.98 1.06 -16.45
CA ARG A 94 16.29 2.05 -15.61
C ARG A 94 15.57 3.08 -16.49
N VAL A 95 14.33 3.41 -16.14
CA VAL A 95 13.45 4.26 -16.96
C VAL A 95 14.02 5.66 -17.17
N ASP A 96 14.69 6.23 -16.18
CA ASP A 96 15.39 7.53 -16.26
C ASP A 96 16.48 7.56 -17.35
N MET A 97 17.28 6.50 -17.43
CA MET A 97 18.30 6.32 -18.46
C MET A 97 17.68 6.12 -19.83
N SER A 98 16.53 5.45 -19.89
CA SER A 98 15.81 5.19 -21.14
C SER A 98 15.18 6.45 -21.71
N VAL A 99 14.50 7.23 -20.86
CA VAL A 99 13.95 8.54 -21.23
C VAL A 99 15.09 9.46 -21.66
N SER A 100 16.18 9.54 -20.88
CA SER A 100 17.35 10.35 -21.24
C SER A 100 18.00 9.92 -22.56
N SER A 101 18.10 8.62 -22.83
CA SER A 101 18.66 8.09 -24.08
C SER A 101 17.75 8.38 -25.27
N HIS A 102 16.44 8.29 -25.08
CA HIS A 102 15.45 8.61 -26.12
C HIS A 102 15.47 10.12 -26.44
N ILE A 103 15.50 10.98 -25.42
CA ILE A 103 15.66 12.43 -25.57
C ILE A 103 16.94 12.78 -26.31
N LYS A 104 18.07 12.16 -25.95
CA LYS A 104 19.37 12.39 -26.61
C LYS A 104 19.38 11.92 -28.07
N LYS A 105 18.67 10.84 -28.39
CA LYS A 105 18.61 10.26 -29.74
C LYS A 105 17.74 11.08 -30.69
N HIS A 106 16.78 11.85 -30.17
CA HIS A 106 15.79 12.61 -30.96
C HIS A 106 15.91 14.13 -30.78
N LYS A 107 17.12 14.71 -30.81
CA LYS A 107 17.42 16.16 -30.73
C LYS A 107 16.77 17.07 -31.82
N SER A 108 15.88 16.54 -32.66
CA SER A 108 15.21 17.26 -33.75
C SER A 108 13.84 17.80 -33.30
N LYS A 109 13.41 18.92 -33.88
CA LYS A 109 12.17 19.69 -33.59
C LYS A 109 10.84 18.92 -33.80
N THR A 110 10.89 17.62 -34.12
CA THR A 110 9.72 16.72 -34.28
C THR A 110 9.24 16.10 -32.95
N TYR A 111 9.73 16.60 -31.81
CA TYR A 111 9.49 16.14 -30.45
C TYR A 111 7.99 15.97 -30.09
N CYS A 112 7.13 16.84 -30.61
CA CYS A 112 5.73 16.86 -30.23
C CYS A 112 4.92 15.73 -30.88
N PHE A 113 5.17 15.40 -32.15
CA PHE A 113 4.29 14.50 -32.89
C PHE A 113 4.48 13.03 -32.47
N SER A 114 5.71 12.56 -32.26
CA SER A 114 5.95 11.17 -31.85
C SER A 114 5.60 10.90 -30.38
N CYS A 115 5.82 11.87 -29.49
CA CYS A 115 5.39 11.75 -28.09
C CYS A 115 3.87 11.84 -27.98
N LEU A 116 3.22 12.74 -28.72
CA LEU A 116 1.76 12.87 -28.74
C LEU A 116 1.10 11.63 -29.37
N SER A 117 1.63 11.12 -30.49
CA SER A 117 1.12 9.89 -31.10
C SER A 117 1.24 8.70 -30.15
N THR A 118 2.36 8.59 -29.41
CA THR A 118 2.54 7.54 -28.40
C THR A 118 1.59 7.67 -27.22
N LEU A 119 1.30 8.90 -26.76
CA LEU A 119 0.32 9.14 -25.70
C LEU A 119 -1.11 8.84 -26.17
N LEU A 120 -1.44 9.12 -27.43
CA LEU A 120 -2.73 8.80 -28.04
C LEU A 120 -2.89 7.28 -28.24
N GLU A 121 -1.86 6.59 -28.72
CA GLU A 121 -1.82 5.11 -28.80
C GLU A 121 -1.94 4.48 -27.41
N TYR A 122 -1.28 5.07 -26.40
CA TYR A 122 -1.43 4.64 -25.01
C TYR A 122 -2.87 4.80 -24.52
N ALA A 123 -3.51 5.94 -24.79
CA ALA A 123 -4.92 6.17 -24.44
C ALA A 123 -5.84 5.13 -25.09
N ALA A 124 -5.66 4.86 -26.39
CA ALA A 124 -6.43 3.84 -27.11
C ALA A 124 -6.18 2.42 -26.55
N HIS A 125 -4.93 2.07 -26.21
CA HIS A 125 -4.60 0.79 -25.60
C HIS A 125 -5.13 0.63 -24.17
N ILE A 126 -5.21 1.72 -23.40
CA ILE A 126 -5.85 1.74 -22.09
C ILE A 126 -7.32 1.36 -22.26
N GLU A 127 -8.02 2.01 -23.19
CA GLU A 127 -9.44 1.74 -23.49
C GLU A 127 -9.67 0.27 -23.86
N ASP A 128 -8.86 -0.28 -24.77
CA ASP A 128 -8.98 -1.69 -25.16
C ASP A 128 -8.65 -2.65 -24.01
N ARG A 129 -7.65 -2.33 -23.19
CA ARG A 129 -7.33 -3.15 -22.01
C ARG A 129 -8.44 -3.08 -20.95
N HIS A 130 -9.09 -1.94 -20.77
CA HIS A 130 -10.27 -1.81 -19.92
C HIS A 130 -11.43 -2.63 -20.47
N ARG A 131 -11.65 -2.61 -21.79
CA ARG A 131 -12.66 -3.43 -22.48
C ARG A 131 -12.42 -4.92 -22.28
N ILE A 132 -11.20 -5.40 -22.48
CA ILE A 132 -10.83 -6.81 -22.27
C ILE A 132 -10.98 -7.22 -20.80
N LYS A 133 -10.60 -6.35 -19.84
CA LYS A 133 -10.79 -6.63 -18.41
C LYS A 133 -12.25 -6.67 -18.00
N ALA A 134 -13.08 -5.79 -18.56
CA ALA A 134 -14.53 -5.78 -18.31
C ALA A 134 -15.19 -7.10 -18.75
N LEU A 135 -14.74 -7.67 -19.87
CA LEU A 135 -15.23 -8.97 -20.37
C LEU A 135 -14.84 -10.16 -19.49
N LYS A 136 -13.66 -10.15 -18.87
CA LYS A 136 -13.13 -11.29 -18.09
C LYS A 136 -13.58 -11.31 -16.62
N LYS A 137 -14.19 -10.23 -16.11
CA LYS A 137 -14.55 -10.03 -14.68
C LYS A 137 -13.53 -10.61 -13.69
N PRO A 138 -12.21 -10.36 -13.84
CA PRO A 138 -11.22 -10.98 -12.97
C PRO A 138 -11.37 -10.47 -11.54
N ILE A 139 -11.23 -11.37 -10.56
CA ILE A 139 -11.20 -11.03 -9.13
C ILE A 139 -10.16 -9.93 -8.91
N SER A 140 -10.59 -8.81 -8.34
CA SER A 140 -9.71 -7.67 -8.09
C SER A 140 -8.62 -8.04 -7.08
N HIS A 141 -7.51 -7.31 -7.09
CA HIS A 141 -6.45 -7.50 -6.10
C HIS A 141 -6.97 -7.36 -4.66
N ARG A 142 -7.84 -6.37 -4.41
CA ARG A 142 -8.45 -6.15 -3.10
C ARG A 142 -9.36 -7.31 -2.68
N GLN A 143 -10.16 -7.86 -3.58
CA GLN A 143 -10.94 -9.07 -3.29
C GLN A 143 -10.05 -10.28 -2.98
N ARG A 144 -8.94 -10.45 -3.71
CA ARG A 144 -7.98 -11.52 -3.42
C ARG A 144 -7.34 -11.37 -2.04
N LEU A 145 -7.04 -10.14 -1.63
CA LEU A 145 -6.57 -9.86 -0.27
C LEU A 145 -7.62 -10.23 0.78
N ILE A 146 -8.89 -9.89 0.56
CA ILE A 146 -9.99 -10.27 1.46
C ILE A 146 -10.03 -11.80 1.63
N ILE A 147 -9.96 -12.55 0.54
CA ILE A 147 -9.95 -14.03 0.58
C ILE A 147 -8.73 -14.57 1.35
N ASP A 148 -7.53 -14.02 1.11
CA ASP A 148 -6.31 -14.43 1.81
C ASP A 148 -6.39 -14.10 3.32
N ARG A 149 -6.88 -12.91 3.68
CA ARG A 149 -6.98 -12.48 5.08
C ARG A 149 -8.05 -13.25 5.85
N HIS A 150 -9.14 -13.63 5.19
CA HIS A 150 -10.11 -14.57 5.73
C HIS A 150 -9.45 -15.92 6.07
N LYS A 151 -8.74 -16.54 5.11
CA LYS A 151 -8.02 -17.80 5.34
C LYS A 151 -7.00 -17.70 6.47
N ARG A 152 -6.26 -16.59 6.56
CA ARG A 152 -5.30 -16.35 7.64
C ARG A 152 -5.97 -16.24 9.00
N SER A 153 -7.17 -15.66 9.07
CA SER A 153 -7.93 -15.60 10.33
C SER A 153 -8.35 -16.99 10.82
N ILE A 154 -8.61 -17.93 9.91
CA ILE A 154 -8.93 -19.32 10.26
C ILE A 154 -7.67 -20.05 10.73
N MET A 155 -6.60 -19.97 9.94
CA MET A 155 -5.35 -20.68 10.25
C MET A 155 -4.65 -20.14 11.50
N PHE A 156 -4.78 -18.84 11.76
CA PHE A 156 -4.16 -18.16 12.89
C PHE A 156 -5.19 -17.23 13.55
N PRO A 157 -6.11 -17.79 14.34
CA PRO A 157 -7.14 -17.02 15.03
C PRO A 157 -6.51 -15.91 15.89
N PRO A 158 -6.97 -14.66 15.76
CA PRO A 158 -6.49 -13.57 16.60
C PRO A 158 -6.92 -13.78 18.06
N ASN A 159 -6.07 -13.39 19.00
CA ASN A 159 -6.43 -13.31 20.40
C ASN A 159 -7.24 -12.03 20.63
N ILE A 160 -8.55 -12.17 20.83
CA ILE A 160 -9.53 -11.07 20.90
C ILE A 160 -9.95 -10.86 22.36
N GLU A 161 -9.85 -9.63 22.81
CA GLU A 161 -10.38 -9.14 24.09
C GLU A 161 -11.50 -8.13 23.81
N VAL A 162 -12.68 -8.38 24.35
CA VAL A 162 -13.85 -7.52 24.16
C VAL A 162 -13.75 -6.34 25.12
N LEU A 163 -13.61 -5.12 24.59
CA LEU A 163 -13.61 -3.90 25.39
C LEU A 163 -15.05 -3.37 25.58
N SER A 164 -15.84 -3.41 24.51
CA SER A 164 -17.25 -3.02 24.49
C SER A 164 -18.01 -3.76 23.38
N PRO A 165 -19.35 -3.65 23.28
CA PRO A 165 -20.12 -4.33 22.23
C PRO A 165 -19.70 -3.98 20.78
N LEU A 166 -19.01 -2.84 20.59
CA LEU A 166 -18.57 -2.37 19.27
C LEU A 166 -17.04 -2.19 19.17
N GLU A 167 -16.29 -2.54 20.21
CA GLU A 167 -14.84 -2.32 20.27
C GLU A 167 -14.08 -3.52 20.86
N TRP A 168 -12.98 -3.87 20.20
CA TRP A 168 -12.16 -5.03 20.55
C TRP A 168 -10.67 -4.66 20.55
N GLU A 169 -9.93 -5.21 21.51
CA GLU A 169 -8.46 -5.25 21.50
C GLU A 169 -8.00 -6.60 20.98
N ILE A 170 -6.96 -6.61 20.15
CA ILE A 170 -6.39 -7.81 19.57
C ILE A 170 -4.90 -7.86 19.88
N LYS A 171 -4.47 -8.92 20.55
CA LYS A 171 -3.06 -9.14 20.88
C LYS A 171 -2.38 -9.93 19.77
N SER A 172 -1.19 -9.49 19.38
CA SER A 172 -0.33 -10.26 18.48
C SER A 172 0.01 -11.61 19.11
N THR A 173 0.40 -12.59 18.28
CA THR A 173 0.73 -13.95 18.74
C THR A 173 1.82 -13.98 19.81
N ASN A 174 2.70 -12.99 19.83
CA ASN A 174 3.76 -12.80 20.82
C ASN A 174 3.44 -11.74 21.90
N GLY A 175 2.23 -11.19 21.93
CA GLY A 175 1.79 -10.17 22.88
C GLY A 175 2.43 -8.77 22.72
N ALA A 176 3.43 -8.62 21.86
CA ALA A 176 4.20 -7.39 21.72
C ALA A 176 3.42 -6.22 21.09
N GLN A 177 2.39 -6.51 20.30
CA GLN A 177 1.58 -5.49 19.64
C GLN A 177 0.10 -5.70 19.96
N LYS A 178 -0.58 -4.58 20.17
CA LYS A 178 -2.03 -4.51 20.38
C LYS A 178 -2.66 -3.76 19.22
N TYR A 179 -3.74 -4.29 18.68
CA TYR A 179 -4.53 -3.66 17.63
C TYR A 179 -5.94 -3.40 18.13
N HIS A 180 -6.50 -2.26 17.77
CA HIS A 180 -7.86 -1.89 18.13
C HIS A 180 -8.75 -2.01 16.90
N VAL A 181 -9.90 -2.65 17.06
CA VAL A 181 -10.94 -2.75 16.04
C VAL A 181 -12.21 -2.10 16.58
N LYS A 182 -12.84 -1.25 15.76
CA LYS A 182 -14.11 -0.62 16.09
C LYS A 182 -15.11 -0.87 14.97
N LYS A 183 -16.33 -1.28 15.33
CA LYS A 183 -17.46 -1.33 14.41
C LYS A 183 -18.09 0.06 14.34
N LEU A 184 -18.19 0.60 13.12
CA LEU A 184 -18.76 1.90 12.85
C LEU A 184 -20.24 1.81 12.47
N GLU A 185 -20.57 0.85 11.62
CA GLU A 185 -21.89 0.72 11.02
C GLU A 185 -22.37 -0.73 11.08
N SER A 186 -23.69 -0.92 11.16
CA SER A 186 -24.30 -2.25 11.12
C SER A 186 -24.36 -2.86 9.72
N HIS A 187 -24.30 -2.03 8.68
CA HIS A 187 -24.42 -2.42 7.28
C HIS A 187 -23.53 -1.56 6.37
N CYS A 188 -23.30 -2.04 5.14
CA CYS A 188 -22.54 -1.29 4.14
C CYS A 188 -23.47 -0.38 3.33
N ASN A 189 -23.21 0.93 3.36
CA ASN A 189 -23.99 1.94 2.63
C ASN A 189 -23.48 2.22 1.21
N VAL A 190 -22.62 1.36 0.66
CA VAL A 190 -22.01 1.54 -0.67
C VAL A 190 -22.45 0.42 -1.62
N PRO A 191 -23.65 0.47 -2.21
CA PRO A 191 -24.06 -0.49 -3.22
C PRO A 191 -23.58 -0.06 -4.64
N PRO A 192 -23.05 -0.98 -5.47
CA PRO A 192 -22.64 -2.36 -5.19
C PRO A 192 -21.24 -2.43 -4.57
N CYS A 193 -21.11 -3.00 -3.36
CA CYS A 193 -19.82 -3.06 -2.68
C CYS A 193 -18.98 -4.26 -3.12
N GLN A 194 -17.85 -4.01 -3.79
CA GLN A 194 -16.91 -5.07 -4.17
C GLN A 194 -15.91 -5.46 -3.08
N LEU A 195 -16.00 -4.83 -1.90
CA LEU A 195 -15.12 -5.07 -0.74
C LEU A 195 -15.82 -5.87 0.36
N LEU A 196 -16.85 -6.61 0.00
CA LEU A 196 -17.50 -7.61 0.84
C LEU A 196 -16.66 -8.90 0.85
N CYS A 197 -16.61 -9.56 2.00
CA CYS A 197 -16.19 -10.95 2.06
C CYS A 197 -17.40 -11.86 1.88
N ASP A 198 -17.39 -12.70 0.84
CA ASP A 198 -18.51 -13.60 0.54
C ASP A 198 -18.71 -14.68 1.61
N THR A 199 -17.66 -15.04 2.37
CA THR A 199 -17.78 -16.04 3.44
C THR A 199 -18.34 -15.43 4.73
N CYS A 200 -17.77 -14.30 5.18
CA CYS A 200 -18.17 -13.66 6.43
C CYS A 200 -19.38 -12.72 6.27
N HIS A 201 -19.77 -12.38 5.04
CA HIS A 201 -20.80 -11.38 4.72
C HIS A 201 -20.55 -10.01 5.37
N VAL A 202 -19.28 -9.66 5.62
CA VAL A 202 -18.87 -8.38 6.20
C VAL A 202 -18.11 -7.52 5.20
N CYS A 203 -18.24 -6.21 5.35
CA CYS A 203 -17.60 -5.23 4.49
C CYS A 203 -16.58 -4.40 5.27
N VAL A 204 -15.50 -3.97 4.61
CA VAL A 204 -14.50 -3.08 5.22
C VAL A 204 -15.10 -1.76 5.72
N HIS A 205 -16.15 -1.23 5.08
CA HIS A 205 -16.76 0.04 5.46
C HIS A 205 -17.44 0.02 6.84
N MET A 206 -17.75 -1.16 7.36
CA MET A 206 -18.40 -1.31 8.66
C MET A 206 -17.41 -1.22 9.83
N PHE A 207 -16.10 -1.21 9.57
CA PHE A 207 -15.08 -1.34 10.61
C PHE A 207 -13.86 -0.44 10.38
N THR A 208 -13.18 -0.10 11.47
CA THR A 208 -11.81 0.41 11.48
C THR A 208 -10.91 -0.56 12.22
N CYS A 209 -9.63 -0.61 11.83
CA CYS A 209 -8.61 -1.37 12.53
C CYS A 209 -7.29 -0.62 12.53
N THR A 210 -6.55 -0.62 13.64
CA THR A 210 -5.24 0.06 13.73
C THR A 210 -4.09 -0.75 13.11
N CYS A 211 -4.35 -1.95 12.57
CA CYS A 211 -3.30 -2.77 11.98
C CYS A 211 -2.83 -2.25 10.62
N THR A 212 -1.59 -2.60 10.28
CA THR A 212 -0.92 -2.19 9.04
C THR A 212 -1.68 -2.63 7.78
N ASP A 213 -2.30 -3.81 7.81
CA ASP A 213 -3.08 -4.33 6.69
C ASP A 213 -4.28 -3.42 6.37
N TRP A 214 -5.05 -3.03 7.38
CA TRP A 214 -6.19 -2.12 7.19
C TRP A 214 -5.72 -0.74 6.76
N ALA A 215 -4.71 -0.18 7.45
CA ALA A 215 -4.18 1.15 7.15
C ALA A 215 -3.61 1.25 5.72
N ARG A 216 -2.87 0.21 5.27
CA ARG A 216 -2.22 0.21 3.96
C ARG A 216 -3.19 -0.09 2.82
N TYR A 217 -4.01 -1.13 2.95
CA TYR A 217 -4.80 -1.63 1.82
C TYR A 217 -6.23 -1.12 1.80
N GLY A 218 -6.77 -0.65 2.94
CA GLY A 218 -8.18 -0.28 3.06
C GLY A 218 -9.10 -1.47 2.75
N THR A 219 -8.72 -2.67 3.18
CA THR A 219 -9.50 -3.90 3.01
C THR A 219 -9.71 -4.58 4.34
N ILE A 220 -10.63 -5.56 4.38
CA ILE A 220 -10.87 -6.39 5.57
C ILE A 220 -9.56 -7.11 5.92
N CYS A 221 -9.10 -6.93 7.15
CA CYS A 221 -7.90 -7.58 7.67
C CYS A 221 -8.28 -8.84 8.46
N LYS A 222 -7.27 -9.67 8.79
CA LYS A 222 -7.48 -10.90 9.57
C LYS A 222 -8.17 -10.65 10.93
N HIS A 223 -7.96 -9.47 11.49
CA HIS A 223 -8.52 -9.05 12.78
C HIS A 223 -10.05 -8.87 12.70
N ILE A 224 -10.52 -8.14 11.68
CA ILE A 224 -11.96 -7.96 11.45
C ILE A 224 -12.61 -9.31 11.14
N HIS A 225 -11.97 -10.15 10.33
CA HIS A 225 -12.46 -11.50 10.07
C HIS A 225 -12.62 -12.32 11.36
N GLY A 226 -11.60 -12.32 12.24
CA GLY A 226 -11.64 -13.09 13.48
C GLY A 226 -12.81 -12.69 14.39
N ILE A 227 -13.03 -11.38 14.56
CA ILE A 227 -14.17 -10.87 15.35
C ILE A 227 -15.50 -11.32 14.75
N CYS A 228 -15.66 -11.20 13.43
CA CYS A 228 -16.92 -11.54 12.78
C CYS A 228 -17.22 -13.03 12.90
N MET A 229 -16.20 -13.89 12.76
CA MET A 229 -16.36 -15.34 12.85
C MET A 229 -16.71 -15.79 14.27
N GLN A 230 -16.06 -15.24 15.30
CA GLN A 230 -16.40 -15.57 16.70
C GLN A 230 -17.81 -15.10 17.08
N ASN A 231 -18.25 -13.93 16.63
CA ASN A 231 -19.60 -13.44 16.94
C ASN A 231 -20.72 -14.25 16.25
N THR A 232 -20.45 -14.87 15.10
CA THR A 232 -21.39 -15.81 14.47
C THR A 232 -21.52 -17.14 15.21
N GLU A 233 -20.50 -17.59 15.94
CA GLU A 233 -20.54 -18.83 16.73
C GLU A 233 -21.33 -18.69 18.05
N VAL A 234 -21.55 -17.47 18.54
CA VAL A 234 -22.32 -17.19 19.77
C VAL A 234 -23.82 -16.99 19.49
N SER A 235 -24.23 -16.99 18.22
CA SER A 235 -25.63 -16.77 17.80
C SER A 235 -26.35 -18.04 17.29
N ASN A 236 -25.72 -19.22 17.43
CA ASN A 236 -26.29 -20.55 17.19
C ASN A 236 -26.30 -21.35 18.50
#